data_AF-A0A520K5S8-F1
#
_entry.id   AF-A0A520K5S8-F1
#
_cell.length_a   1.000
_cell.length_b   1.000
_cell.length_c   1.000
_cell.angle_alpha   90.00
_cell.angle_beta   90.00
_cell.angle_gamma   90.00
#
_symmetry.space_group_name_H-M   'P 1'
#
loop_
_entity.id
_entity.type
_entity.pdbx_description
1 polymer ?
#
loop_
_entity_poly.entity_id
_entity_poly.type
_entity_poly.pdbx_seq_one_letter_code
_entity_poly.pdbx_strand_id
1 'polypeptide(L)' 'MPISREDYEKGTDKDIVKAFFEENKDKAYKTGEIIAELDFPPELEDWVLDILLSLASEGYIERKTVRGFTYWLRKI' A
#
# COMPACT_ATOMS: atom_id res chain seq x y z
N MET A 1 -11.13 -26.29 -8.75
CA MET A 1 -11.28 -25.94 -7.32
C MET A 1 -11.75 -24.49 -7.26
N PRO A 2 -12.81 -24.14 -6.52
CA PRO A 2 -13.17 -22.75 -6.28
C PRO A 2 -12.15 -22.10 -5.33
N ILE A 3 -11.75 -20.87 -5.63
CA ILE A 3 -10.90 -20.05 -4.76
C ILE A 3 -11.69 -19.63 -3.51
N SER A 4 -11.03 -19.55 -2.35
CA SER A 4 -11.65 -19.08 -1.11
C SER A 4 -12.11 -17.63 -1.24
N ARG A 5 -13.12 -17.23 -0.45
CA ARG A 5 -13.62 -15.83 -0.44
C ARG A 5 -12.50 -14.83 -0.10
N GLU A 6 -11.58 -15.22 0.77
CA GLU A 6 -10.35 -14.46 1.08
C GLU A 6 -9.43 -14.27 -0.15
N ASP A 7 -9.37 -15.24 -1.06
CA ASP A 7 -8.64 -15.09 -2.34
C ASP A 7 -9.40 -14.20 -3.36
N TYR A 8 -10.73 -14.05 -3.22
CA TYR A 8 -11.54 -13.12 -4.02
C TYR A 8 -11.40 -11.67 -3.52
N GLU A 9 -11.27 -11.47 -2.21
CA GLU A 9 -11.07 -10.15 -1.57
C GLU A 9 -9.65 -9.59 -1.73
N LYS A 10 -8.69 -10.37 -2.25
CA LYS A 10 -7.36 -9.88 -2.66
C LYS A 10 -7.41 -8.75 -3.70
N GLY A 11 -8.54 -8.57 -4.40
CA GLY A 11 -8.77 -7.40 -5.25
C GLY A 11 -9.02 -6.11 -4.45
N THR A 12 -9.63 -6.21 -3.27
CA THR A 12 -10.13 -5.08 -2.48
C THR A 12 -9.00 -4.30 -1.80
N ASP A 13 -8.00 -4.99 -1.22
CA ASP A 13 -6.92 -4.33 -0.46
C ASP A 13 -6.04 -3.43 -1.33
N LYS A 14 -5.69 -3.91 -2.53
CA LYS A 14 -4.88 -3.13 -3.47
C LYS A 14 -5.63 -1.87 -3.92
N ASP A 15 -6.94 -1.97 -4.14
CA ASP A 15 -7.77 -0.83 -4.49
C ASP A 15 -7.95 0.14 -3.33
N ILE A 16 -8.02 -0.35 -2.08
CA ILE A 16 -8.02 0.48 -0.87
C ILE A 16 -6.70 1.26 -0.75
N VAL A 17 -5.55 0.59 -0.90
CA VAL A 17 -4.24 1.24 -0.86
C VAL A 17 -4.10 2.25 -2.01
N LYS A 18 -4.63 1.95 -3.21
CA LYS A 18 -4.67 2.91 -4.32
C LYS A 18 -5.51 4.14 -3.97
N ALA A 19 -6.73 3.93 -3.47
CA ALA A 19 -7.64 5.02 -3.08
C ALA A 19 -6.99 5.92 -2.02
N PHE A 20 -6.30 5.34 -1.04
CA PHE A 20 -5.55 6.09 -0.04
C PHE A 20 -4.51 7.05 -0.65
N PHE A 21 -3.75 6.61 -1.65
CA PHE A 21 -2.79 7.47 -2.35
C PHE A 21 -3.45 8.47 -3.32
N GLU A 22 -4.67 8.21 -3.80
CA GLU A 22 -5.45 9.20 -4.56
C GLU A 22 -6.02 10.30 -3.66
N GLU A 23 -6.40 9.99 -2.43
CA GLU A 23 -6.85 10.99 -1.47
C GLU A 23 -5.67 11.81 -0.91
N ASN A 24 -4.47 11.22 -0.86
CA ASN A 24 -3.28 11.82 -0.26
C ASN A 24 -2.12 12.02 -1.26
N LYS A 25 -2.42 12.58 -2.45
CA LYS A 25 -1.46 12.70 -3.56
C LYS A 25 -0.17 13.45 -3.23
N ASP A 26 -0.24 14.41 -2.30
CA ASP A 26 0.88 15.31 -1.97
C ASP A 26 1.65 14.88 -0.70
N LYS A 27 1.33 13.72 -0.12
CA LYS A 27 1.89 13.27 1.16
C LYS A 27 2.59 11.92 1.01
N ALA A 28 3.76 11.82 1.63
CA ALA A 28 4.54 10.60 1.65
C ALA A 28 4.37 9.89 3.00
N TYR A 29 4.17 8.57 2.98
CA TYR A 29 3.88 7.77 4.17
C TYR A 29 4.85 6.60 4.29
N LYS A 30 5.16 6.20 5.53
CA LYS A 30 5.83 4.92 5.80
C LYS A 30 4.82 3.78 5.75
N THR A 31 5.29 2.56 5.52
CA THR A 31 4.42 1.36 5.52
C THR A 31 3.57 1.26 6.80
N GLY A 32 4.18 1.43 7.98
CA GLY A 32 3.46 1.42 9.25
C GLY A 32 2.45 2.58 9.43
N GLU A 33 2.69 3.74 8.82
CA GLU A 33 1.73 4.85 8.84
C GLU A 33 0.51 4.52 7.95
N ILE A 34 0.74 3.90 6.79
CA ILE A 34 -0.34 3.45 5.89
C ILE A 34 -1.21 2.40 6.58
N ILE A 35 -0.59 1.43 7.25
CA ILE A 35 -1.29 0.39 8.02
C ILE A 35 -2.17 1.02 9.11
N ALA A 36 -1.63 1.99 9.85
CA ALA A 36 -2.38 2.68 10.89
C ALA A 36 -3.54 3.53 10.34
N GLU A 37 -3.32 4.25 9.24
CA GLU A 37 -4.35 5.08 8.59
C GLU A 37 -5.47 4.25 7.95
N LEU A 38 -5.13 3.07 7.43
CA LEU A 38 -6.10 2.13 6.83
C LEU A 38 -6.74 1.18 7.85
N ASP A 39 -6.41 1.33 9.14
CA ASP A 39 -6.83 0.44 10.23
C ASP A 39 -6.56 -1.05 9.93
N PHE A 40 -5.44 -1.33 9.25
CA PHE A 40 -5.01 -2.69 8.95
C PHE A 40 -4.34 -3.32 10.17
N PRO A 41 -4.56 -4.64 10.40
CA PRO A 41 -3.81 -5.38 11.40
C PRO A 41 -2.29 -5.28 11.13
N PRO A 42 -1.45 -5.04 12.15
CA PRO A 42 0.00 -4.91 11.98
C PRO A 42 0.67 -6.21 11.47
N GLU A 43 0.03 -7.36 11.67
CA GLU A 43 0.47 -8.64 11.09
C GLU A 43 0.40 -8.70 9.56
N LEU A 44 -0.34 -7.79 8.92
CA LEU A 44 -0.40 -7.65 7.47
C LEU A 44 0.70 -6.74 6.91
N GLU A 45 1.71 -6.35 7.70
CA GLU A 45 2.75 -5.44 7.24
C GLU A 45 3.49 -5.96 6.01
N ASP A 46 3.88 -7.24 5.98
CA ASP A 46 4.52 -7.86 4.82
C ASP A 46 3.59 -7.89 3.59
N TRP A 47 2.30 -8.11 3.81
CA TRP A 47 1.28 -8.10 2.74
C TRP A 47 1.08 -6.71 2.13
N VAL A 48 0.96 -5.69 2.98
CA VAL A 48 0.86 -4.29 2.55
C VAL A 48 2.15 -3.87 1.83
N LEU A 49 3.31 -4.32 2.31
CA LEU A 49 4.57 -4.07 1.64
C LEU A 49 4.59 -4.66 0.22
N ASP A 50 4.11 -5.89 0.02
CA ASP A 50 3.98 -6.51 -1.29
C ASP A 50 3.06 -5.72 -2.23
N ILE A 51 1.93 -5.21 -1.71
CA ILE A 51 1.03 -4.33 -2.47
C ILE A 51 1.74 -3.05 -2.88
N LEU A 52 2.45 -2.38 -1.95
CA LEU A 52 3.19 -1.15 -2.23
C LEU A 52 4.29 -1.38 -3.27
N LEU A 53 5.00 -2.51 -3.21
CA LEU A 53 6.00 -2.90 -4.20
C LEU A 53 5.36 -3.13 -5.58
N SER A 54 4.20 -3.80 -5.65
CA SER A 54 3.44 -3.98 -6.89
C SER A 54 3.04 -2.62 -7.49
N LEU A 55 2.48 -1.71 -6.68
CA LEU A 55 2.08 -0.37 -7.12
C LEU A 55 3.27 0.48 -7.57
N ALA A 56 4.42 0.33 -6.91
CA ALA A 56 5.64 1.02 -7.31
C ALA A 56 6.18 0.48 -8.64
N SER A 57 6.14 -0.85 -8.85
CA SER A 57 6.52 -1.47 -10.13
C SER A 57 5.60 -1.08 -11.28
N GLU A 58 4.32 -0.84 -10.99
CA GLU A 58 3.33 -0.31 -11.94
C GLU A 58 3.52 1.20 -12.21
N GLY A 59 4.41 1.88 -11.48
CA GLY A 59 4.64 3.31 -11.59
C GLY A 59 3.50 4.16 -11.02
N TYR A 60 2.64 3.57 -10.18
CA TYR A 60 1.54 4.28 -9.55
C TYR A 60 2.01 5.07 -8.32
N ILE A 61 2.91 4.50 -7.54
CA ILE A 61 3.59 5.18 -6.44
C ILE A 61 5.09 5.18 -6.66
N GLU A 62 5.79 6.11 -6.03
CA GLU A 62 7.24 6.12 -5.92
C GLU A 62 7.65 5.85 -4.48
N ARG A 63 8.84 5.28 -4.32
CA ARG A 63 9.45 5.07 -3.01
C ARG A 63 10.74 5.87 -2.89
N LYS A 64 10.96 6.48 -1.73
CA LYS A 64 12.18 7.23 -1.45
C LYS A 64 12.63 6.98 -0.02
N THR A 65 13.93 6.77 0.15
CA THR A 65 14.53 6.62 1.47
C THR A 65 15.08 7.97 1.95
N VAL A 66 14.61 8.43 3.11
CA VAL A 66 15.03 9.69 3.72
C VAL A 66 15.37 9.43 5.19
N ARG A 67 16.60 9.78 5.61
CA ARG A 67 17.08 9.61 6.99
C ARG A 67 16.89 8.17 7.54
N GLY A 68 17.07 7.17 6.69
CA GLY A 68 16.93 5.75 7.07
C GLY A 68 15.50 5.19 7.05
N PHE A 69 14.50 6.01 6.69
CA PHE A 69 13.11 5.55 6.56
C PHE A 69 12.68 5.53 5.10
N THR A 70 11.95 4.48 4.70
CA THR A 70 11.33 4.38 3.38
C THR A 70 9.96 5.01 3.42
N TYR A 71 9.73 5.95 2.51
CA TYR A 71 8.47 6.64 2.31
C TYR A 71 7.91 6.31 0.92
N TRP A 72 6.58 6.28 0.83
CA TRP A 72 5.80 5.98 -0.36
C TRP A 72 4.92 7.18 -0.71
N LEU A 73 4.90 7.59 -1.97
CA LEU A 73 4.17 8.77 -2.46
C LEU A 73 3.50 8.45 -3.80
N ARG A 74 2.35 9.07 -4.09
CA ARG A 74 1.70 8.95 -5.40
C ARG A 74 2.56 9.57 -6.50
N LYS A 75 2.79 8.82 -7.58
CA LYS A 75 3.53 9.30 -8.75
C LYS A 75 2.60 10.00 -9.74
N ILE A 76 2.71 11.32 -9.88
CA ILE A 76 1.90 12.14 -10.81
C ILE A 76 2.35 11.96 -12.26
#